data_AF-A0A3M7MGB9-F1
#
_entry.id   AF-A0A3M7MGB9-F1
#
_cell.length_a   1.000
_cell.length_b   1.000
_cell.length_c   1.000
_cell.angle_alpha   90.00
_cell.angle_beta   90.00
_cell.angle_gamma   90.00
#
_symmetry.space_group_name_H-M   'P 1'
#
loop_
_entity.id
_entity.type
_entity.pdbx_description
1 polymer ?
#
loop_
_entity_poly.entity_id
_entity_poly.type
_entity_poly.pdbx_seq_one_letter_code
_entity_poly.pdbx_strand_id
1 'polypeptide(L)'
;MGRVLSSYYDQYLIVHSGWLFDEDAEDNKGVQFDTSVGRGDKIITIGRGLVLKGWDEGIVACSTDFSPMKLGEKATMILTPDLAYGSR
;
A
#
# COMPACT_ATOMS: atom_id res chain seq x y z
N MET A 1 -24.48 7.02 12.71
CA MET A 1 -23.03 6.72 12.53
C MET A 1 -22.73 6.78 11.03
N GLY A 2 -22.18 7.90 10.54
CA GLY A 2 -21.90 8.08 9.11
C GLY A 2 -20.70 7.21 8.70
N ARG A 3 -20.90 6.33 7.71
CA ARG A 3 -19.81 5.57 7.09
C ARG A 3 -18.96 6.57 6.31
N VAL A 4 -17.73 6.83 6.76
CA VAL A 4 -16.76 7.60 5.99
C VAL A 4 -16.39 6.73 4.79
N LEU A 5 -16.99 7.04 3.64
CA LEU A 5 -16.60 6.46 2.36
C LEU A 5 -15.40 7.29 1.89
N SER A 6 -14.20 6.69 1.95
CA SER A 6 -12.99 7.21 1.31
C SER A 6 -13.32 7.63 -0.12
N SER A 7 -13.09 8.91 -0.45
CA SER A 7 -13.27 9.41 -1.80
C SER A 7 -12.03 9.08 -2.65
N TYR A 8 -12.23 8.92 -3.96
CA TYR A 8 -11.20 8.52 -4.94
C TYR A 8 -10.03 9.52 -5.09
N TYR A 9 -10.02 10.61 -4.32
CA TYR A 9 -9.02 11.68 -4.38
C TYR A 9 -8.57 12.16 -3.00
N ASP A 10 -8.86 11.41 -1.94
CA ASP A 10 -8.43 11.78 -0.60
C ASP A 10 -6.91 11.66 -0.47
N GLN A 11 -6.34 12.57 0.32
CA GLN A 11 -4.93 12.54 0.69
C GLN A 11 -4.77 11.66 1.93
N TYR A 12 -3.91 10.65 1.82
CA TYR A 12 -3.62 9.73 2.89
C TYR A 12 -2.22 9.95 3.41
N LEU A 13 -2.11 9.92 4.73
CA LEU A 13 -0.84 9.88 5.43
C LEU A 13 -0.53 8.41 5.72
N ILE A 14 0.47 7.85 5.03
CA ILE A 14 0.80 6.43 5.13
C ILE A 14 2.24 6.26 5.56
N VAL A 15 2.42 5.45 6.61
CA VAL A 15 3.72 4.91 7.00
C VAL A 15 3.83 3.52 6.40
N HIS A 16 4.95 3.24 5.72
CA HIS A 16 5.17 2.00 5.00
C HIS A 16 6.60 1.51 5.12
N SER A 17 6.78 0.24 4.82
CA SER A 17 8.07 -0.39 4.65
C SER A 17 7.91 -1.44 3.55
N GLY A 18 8.92 -1.55 2.69
CA GLY A 18 8.94 -2.41 1.52
C GLY A 18 10.08 -3.42 1.61
N TRP A 19 9.75 -4.68 1.37
CA TRP A 19 10.68 -5.81 1.37
C TRP A 19 10.56 -6.57 0.05
N LEU A 20 11.67 -7.12 -0.42
CA LEU A 20 11.65 -8.13 -1.48
C LEU A 20 10.95 -9.38 -0.95
N PHE A 21 10.07 -9.94 -1.75
CA PHE A 21 9.37 -11.16 -1.40
C PHE A 21 10.35 -12.34 -1.37
N ASP A 22 10.30 -13.12 -0.30
CA ASP A 22 11.14 -14.31 -0.10
C ASP A 22 10.28 -15.38 0.60
N GLU A 23 10.04 -16.52 -0.05
CA GLU A 23 9.18 -17.60 0.47
C GLU A 23 9.76 -18.28 1.72
N ASP A 24 11.08 -18.21 1.90
CA ASP A 24 11.78 -18.85 3.02
C ASP A 24 11.90 -17.92 4.24
N ALA A 25 11.53 -16.64 4.10
CA ALA A 25 11.61 -15.65 5.15
C ALA A 25 10.31 -15.57 5.98
N GLU A 26 10.43 -15.20 7.26
CA GLU A 26 9.28 -14.94 8.12
C GLU A 26 8.41 -13.80 7.51
N ASP A 27 7.09 -13.98 7.54
CA ASP A 27 6.11 -13.10 6.89
C ASP A 27 6.31 -12.89 5.37
N ASN A 28 7.10 -13.73 4.71
CA ASN A 28 7.57 -13.57 3.33
C ASN A 28 8.36 -12.28 3.07
N LYS A 29 9.03 -11.75 4.10
CA LYS A 29 9.79 -10.48 4.04
C LYS A 29 11.28 -10.78 3.97
N GLY A 30 11.83 -10.75 2.76
CA GLY A 30 13.28 -10.80 2.52
C GLY A 30 13.95 -9.45 2.77
N VAL A 31 14.82 -9.03 1.86
CA VAL A 31 15.62 -7.81 2.01
C VAL A 31 14.72 -6.56 1.97
N GLN A 32 14.81 -5.74 3.01
CA GLN A 32 14.14 -4.43 3.03
C GLN A 32 14.82 -3.47 2.05
N PHE A 33 14.04 -2.85 1.18
CA PHE A 33 14.55 -1.89 0.17
C PHE A 33 14.02 -0.47 0.36
N ASP A 34 12.87 -0.28 1.05
CA ASP A 34 12.33 1.05 1.32
C ASP A 34 11.61 1.12 2.68
N THR A 35 11.58 2.30 3.28
CA THR A 35 10.76 2.59 4.46
C THR A 35 10.55 4.09 4.62
N SER A 36 9.37 4.48 5.08
CA SER A 36 9.09 5.84 5.52
C SER A 36 9.23 6.03 7.03
N VAL A 37 9.48 4.96 7.81
CA VAL A 37 9.73 5.05 9.24
C VAL A 37 10.97 5.92 9.49
N GLY A 38 10.80 6.98 10.28
CA GLY A 38 11.88 7.94 10.60
C GLY A 38 12.16 9.00 9.53
N ARG A 39 11.54 8.93 8.34
CA ARG A 39 11.64 9.96 7.29
C ARG A 39 10.57 11.05 7.39
N GLY A 40 9.62 10.89 8.30
CA GLY A 40 8.44 11.73 8.42
C GLY A 40 7.29 11.23 7.57
N ASP A 41 6.12 11.76 7.86
CA ASP A 41 4.86 11.32 7.28
C ASP A 41 4.76 11.71 5.81
N LYS A 42 4.67 10.71 4.92
CA LYS A 42 4.51 10.95 3.49
C LYS A 42 3.02 11.06 3.16
N ILE A 43 2.61 12.25 2.71
CA ILE A 43 1.29 12.46 2.15
C ILE A 43 1.29 11.90 0.73
N ILE A 44 0.44 10.92 0.49
CA ILE A 44 0.22 10.34 -0.83
C ILE A 44 -1.23 10.54 -1.25
N THR A 45 -1.44 10.72 -2.55
CA THR A 45 -2.79 10.78 -3.13
C THR A 45 -3.05 9.47 -3.83
N ILE A 46 -4.08 8.74 -3.39
CA ILE A 46 -4.49 7.46 -3.97
C ILE A 46 -5.53 7.71 -5.07
N GLY A 47 -5.59 6.83 -6.07
CA GLY A 47 -6.60 6.85 -7.14
C GLY A 47 -6.25 7.77 -8.31
N ARG A 48 -5.00 8.23 -8.40
CA ARG A 48 -4.52 9.15 -9.47
C ARG A 48 -3.40 8.58 -10.33
N GLY A 49 -3.00 7.31 -10.14
CA GLY A 49 -1.85 6.70 -10.80
C GLY A 49 -0.51 7.30 -10.37
N LEU A 50 -0.47 7.96 -9.21
CA LEU A 50 0.72 8.64 -8.68
C LEU A 50 1.57 7.73 -7.77
N VAL A 51 1.06 6.54 -7.45
CA VAL A 51 1.71 5.51 -6.63
C VAL A 51 1.71 4.18 -7.39
N LEU A 52 2.31 3.13 -6.79
CA LEU A 52 2.30 1.78 -7.36
C LEU A 52 0.85 1.36 -7.67
N LYS A 53 0.65 0.66 -8.79
CA LYS A 53 -0.69 0.25 -9.22
C LYS A 53 -1.40 -0.57 -8.15
N GLY A 54 -0.68 -1.48 -7.48
CA GLY A 54 -1.22 -2.25 -6.35
C GLY A 54 -1.59 -1.41 -5.14
N TRP A 55 -0.99 -0.23 -4.95
CA TRP A 55 -1.41 0.71 -3.89
C TRP A 55 -2.70 1.42 -4.25
N ASP A 56 -2.81 1.88 -5.50
CA ASP A 56 -4.04 2.50 -6.00
C ASP A 56 -5.23 1.55 -5.94
N GLU A 57 -5.02 0.27 -6.25
CA GLU A 57 -6.07 -0.75 -6.22
C GLU A 57 -6.35 -1.29 -4.80
N GLY A 58 -5.32 -1.48 -3.97
CA GLY A 58 -5.41 -2.13 -2.66
C GLY A 58 -5.86 -1.22 -1.52
N ILE A 59 -5.47 0.06 -1.50
CA ILE A 59 -5.77 0.96 -0.37
C ILE A 59 -7.22 1.45 -0.39
N VAL A 60 -7.75 1.73 -1.59
CA VAL A 60 -9.11 2.29 -1.75
C VAL A 60 -10.19 1.19 -1.90
N ALA A 61 -9.81 -0.10 -1.83
CA ALA A 61 -10.72 -1.22 -2.14
C ALA A 61 -11.35 -1.08 -3.54
N CYS A 62 -10.53 -0.78 -4.53
CA CYS A 62 -10.93 -0.88 -5.94
C CYS A 62 -10.78 -2.29 -6.51
N SER A 63 -10.14 -3.20 -5.76
CA SER A 63 -10.22 -4.63 -6.03
C SER A 63 -11.31 -5.26 -5.15
N THR A 64 -12.13 -6.10 -5.77
CA THR A 64 -13.18 -6.91 -5.11
C THR A 64 -12.66 -7.86 -4.03
N ASP A 65 -11.34 -8.05 -3.96
CA ASP A 65 -10.70 -9.02 -3.09
C ASP A 65 -10.14 -8.38 -1.80
N PHE A 66 -10.14 -7.04 -1.69
CA PHE A 66 -9.60 -6.32 -0.53
C PHE A 66 -10.62 -5.41 0.14
N SER A 67 -10.70 -5.47 1.47
CA SER A 67 -11.51 -4.54 2.28
C SER A 67 -10.82 -3.18 2.37
N PRO A 68 -11.55 -2.05 2.34
CA PRO A 68 -10.94 -0.73 2.43
C PRO A 68 -10.26 -0.57 3.79
N MET A 69 -9.03 -0.04 3.77
CA MET A 69 -8.28 0.23 5.00
C MET A 69 -8.94 1.36 5.78
N LYS A 70 -9.02 1.21 7.10
CA LYS A 70 -9.46 2.27 8.02
C LYS A 70 -8.28 3.10 8.51
N LEU A 71 -8.57 4.31 9.00
CA LEU A 71 -7.56 5.15 9.63
C LEU A 71 -6.91 4.41 10.81
N GLY A 72 -5.58 4.29 10.77
CA GLY A 72 -4.79 3.60 11.79
C GLY A 72 -4.64 2.09 11.59
N GLU A 73 -5.25 1.53 10.55
CA GLU A 73 -5.10 0.12 10.20
C GLU A 73 -3.71 -0.18 9.63
N LYS A 74 -3.18 -1.37 9.94
CA LYS A 74 -1.93 -1.89 9.37
C LYS A 74 -2.26 -3.13 8.55
N ALA A 75 -1.78 -3.17 7.32
CA ALA A 75 -1.97 -4.30 6.42
C ALA A 75 -0.63 -4.62 5.72
N THR A 76 -0.46 -5.89 5.37
CA THR A 76 0.63 -6.37 4.51
C THR A 76 0.06 -6.62 3.13
N MET A 77 0.68 -6.06 2.09
CA MET A 77 0.30 -6.31 0.71
C MET A 77 1.44 -7.03 -0.01
N ILE A 78 1.13 -8.18 -0.62
CA ILE A 78 2.06 -8.89 -1.51
C ILE A 78 1.72 -8.44 -2.93
N LEU A 79 2.65 -7.71 -3.55
CA LEU A 79 2.47 -7.19 -4.90
C LEU A 79 3.31 -7.99 -5.89
N THR A 80 2.64 -8.54 -6.90
CA THR A 80 3.33 -9.09 -8.07
C THR A 80 4.04 -7.98 -8.84
N PRO A 81 5.07 -8.29 -9.66
CA PRO A 81 5.85 -7.28 -10.36
C PRO A 81 4.99 -6.32 -11.19
N ASP A 82 3.94 -6.79 -11.85
CA ASP A 82 3.03 -6.00 -12.67
C ASP A 82 2.21 -4.96 -11.88
N LEU A 83 1.99 -5.20 -10.58
CA LEU A 83 1.34 -4.26 -9.66
C LEU A 83 2.34 -3.35 -8.94
N ALA A 84 3.64 -3.65 -9.06
CA ALA A 84 4.74 -2.90 -8.47
C ALA A 84 5.55 -2.18 -9.56
N TYR A 85 6.81 -2.59 -9.75
CA TYR A 85 7.77 -1.88 -10.60
C TYR A 85 7.86 -2.44 -12.04
N GLY A 86 7.11 -3.49 -12.37
CA GLY A 86 7.21 -4.23 -13.62
C GLY A 86 8.40 -5.19 -13.64
N SER A 87 8.73 -5.70 -14.83
CA SER A 87 9.76 -6.73 -15.08
C SER A 87 11.21 -6.23 -15.02
N ARG A 88 11.54 -5.31 -14.10
CA ARG A 88 12.88 -4.69 -14.03
C ARG A 88 13.95 -5.67 -13.58
#